data_AF-A0A1G1T442-F1
#
_entry.id   AF-A0A1G1T442-F1
#
_cell.length_a   1.000
_cell.length_b   1.000
_cell.length_c   1.000
_cell.angle_alpha   90.00
_cell.angle_beta   90.00
_cell.angle_gamma   90.00
#
_symmetry.space_group_name_H-M   'P 1'
#
loop_
_entity.id
_entity.type
_entity.pdbx_description
1 polymer ?
#
loop_
_entity_poly.entity_id
_entity_poly.type
_entity_poly.pdbx_seq_one_letter_code
_entity_poly.pdbx_strand_id
1 'polypeptide(L)' 'MLHIANDKTNTDSFEMGGKCPFGGDSIGGATGTPPALSDWYPNRLKVEQLHQNGPSANPLGEDFNYAEASTPLIWRR' A
#
# COMPACT_ATOMS: atom_id res chain seq x y z
N MET A 1 26.46 27.21 -27.19
CA MET A 1 26.24 25.76 -27.22
C MET A 1 26.93 25.20 -25.97
N LEU A 2 26.17 24.85 -24.93
CA LEU A 2 26.76 24.45 -23.64
C LEU A 2 27.37 23.06 -23.79
N HIS A 3 28.68 22.96 -23.59
CA HIS A 3 29.39 21.68 -23.55
C HIS A 3 28.95 20.94 -22.29
N ILE A 4 28.11 19.92 -22.46
CA ILE A 4 27.83 18.95 -21.40
C ILE A 4 29.09 18.12 -21.24
N ALA A 5 29.89 18.49 -20.24
CA ALA A 5 31.01 17.68 -19.80
C ALA A 5 30.45 16.39 -19.18
N ASN A 6 31.03 15.26 -19.60
CA ASN A 6 30.69 13.92 -19.16
C ASN A 6 30.72 13.85 -17.61
N ASP A 7 29.54 13.83 -16.99
CA ASP A 7 29.35 13.94 -15.53
C ASP A 7 29.59 12.62 -14.78
N LYS A 8 30.14 11.61 -15.49
CA LYS A 8 30.41 10.25 -14.99
C LYS A 8 29.15 9.52 -14.49
N THR A 9 27.96 10.05 -14.74
CA THR A 9 26.73 9.32 -14.43
C THR A 9 26.41 8.42 -15.61
N ASN A 10 26.31 7.11 -15.35
CA ASN A 10 25.86 6.16 -16.36
C ASN A 10 24.35 6.34 -16.54
N THR A 11 23.95 7.22 -17.45
CA THR A 11 22.55 7.48 -17.77
C THR A 11 22.12 6.59 -18.94
N ASP A 12 22.30 5.28 -18.80
CA ASP A 12 21.64 4.30 -19.65
C ASP A 12 20.19 4.14 -19.15
N SER A 13 19.22 4.55 -19.96
CA SER A 13 17.80 4.34 -19.67
C SER A 13 17.47 2.84 -19.76
N PHE A 14 17.15 2.21 -18.62
CA PHE A 14 16.72 0.82 -18.58
C PHE A 14 15.23 0.72 -18.94
N GLU A 15 14.90 -0.05 -19.99
CA GLU A 15 13.53 -0.36 -20.40
C GLU A 15 12.85 -1.26 -19.35
N MET A 16 11.99 -0.67 -18.53
CA MET A 16 11.24 -1.39 -17.50
C MET A 16 10.13 -2.22 -18.17
N GLY A 17 10.39 -3.50 -18.46
CA GLY A 17 9.44 -4.46 -19.06
C GLY A 17 8.26 -4.86 -18.16
N GLY A 18 7.55 -3.89 -17.58
CA GLY A 18 6.36 -4.11 -16.75
C GLY A 18 6.63 -4.71 -15.36
N LYS A 19 7.89 -4.78 -14.92
CA LYS A 19 8.27 -5.16 -13.57
C LYS A 19 8.73 -3.92 -12.81
N CYS A 20 8.23 -3.69 -11.60
CA CYS A 20 8.64 -2.54 -10.80
C CYS A 20 10.14 -2.65 -10.48
N PRO A 21 10.98 -1.61 -10.65
CA PRO A 21 12.44 -1.70 -10.50
C PRO A 21 12.90 -2.02 -9.08
N PHE A 22 11.99 -1.93 -8.10
CA PHE A 22 12.21 -2.27 -6.70
C PHE A 22 11.57 -3.61 -6.28
N GLY A 23 11.10 -4.42 -7.24
CA GLY A 23 10.37 -5.65 -6.96
C GLY A 23 11.05 -6.86 -7.57
N GLY A 24 11.95 -7.50 -6.83
CA GLY A 24 12.14 -8.95 -6.99
C GLY A 24 10.80 -9.66 -6.73
N ASP A 25 10.70 -10.95 -7.03
CA ASP A 25 9.47 -11.74 -6.84
C ASP A 25 9.00 -11.85 -5.37
N SER A 26 9.72 -11.22 -4.44
CA SER A 26 9.29 -10.96 -3.07
C SER A 26 9.59 -9.50 -2.71
N ILE A 27 8.58 -8.81 -2.16
CA ILE A 27 8.75 -7.49 -1.57
C ILE A 27 9.31 -7.72 -0.16
N GLY A 28 10.63 -7.78 -0.01
CA GLY A 28 11.27 -7.75 1.31
C GLY A 28 10.86 -6.46 2.04
N GLY A 29 10.34 -6.58 3.27
CA GLY A 29 9.77 -5.44 4.01
C GLY A 29 8.31 -5.13 3.69
N ALA A 30 7.63 -5.96 2.87
CA ALA A 30 6.17 -5.92 2.80
C ALA A 30 5.55 -6.31 4.15
N THR A 31 4.34 -5.80 4.39
CA THR A 31 3.49 -6.22 5.50
C THR A 31 3.41 -7.75 5.54
N GLY A 32 3.96 -8.35 6.59
CA GLY A 32 3.98 -9.81 6.78
C GLY A 32 5.30 -10.52 6.40
N THR A 33 6.32 -9.80 5.93
CA THR A 33 7.66 -10.38 5.72
C THR A 33 8.53 -10.16 6.96
N PRO A 34 9.08 -11.23 7.57
CA PRO A 34 10.01 -11.10 8.69
C PRO A 34 11.35 -10.43 8.30
N PRO A 35 12.07 -9.84 9.27
CA PRO A 35 11.65 -9.64 10.66
C PRO A 35 10.83 -8.36 10.82
N ALA A 36 9.58 -8.49 11.25
CA ALA A 36 8.68 -7.40 11.60
C ALA A 36 8.83 -7.01 13.08
N LEU A 37 8.18 -5.92 13.49
CA LEU A 37 8.22 -5.41 14.86
C LEU A 37 7.76 -6.42 15.92
N SER A 38 6.85 -7.34 15.55
CA SER A 38 6.41 -8.46 16.40
C SER A 38 7.48 -9.53 16.60
N ASP A 39 8.38 -9.71 15.63
CA ASP A 39 9.42 -10.74 15.67
C ASP A 39 10.56 -10.30 16.60
N TRP A 40 10.82 -8.99 16.66
CA TRP A 40 11.79 -8.40 17.59
C TRP A 40 11.27 -8.32 19.03
N TYR A 41 9.96 -8.08 19.22
CA TYR A 41 9.34 -7.90 20.55
C TYR A 41 8.07 -8.75 20.68
N PRO A 42 8.18 -10.06 20.93
CA PRO A 42 7.03 -10.97 20.92
C PRO A 42 5.98 -10.66 21.99
N ASN A 43 6.38 -10.04 23.11
CA ASN A 43 5.49 -9.71 24.25
C ASN A 43 5.01 -8.25 24.26
N ARG A 44 5.17 -7.49 23.15
CA ARG A 44 4.69 -6.10 23.06
C ARG A 44 3.16 -6.04 23.07
N LEU A 45 2.60 -4.96 23.62
CA LEU A 45 1.18 -4.66 23.48
C LEU A 45 0.85 -4.34 22.01
N LYS A 46 -0.12 -5.06 21.44
CA LYS A 46 -0.57 -4.88 20.04
C LYS A 46 -1.60 -3.75 19.94
N VAL A 47 -1.14 -2.52 19.77
CA VAL A 47 -2.00 -1.33 19.64
C VAL A 47 -2.65 -1.21 18.25
N GLU A 48 -2.14 -1.96 17.27
CA GLU A 48 -2.60 -1.93 15.87
C GLU A 48 -4.06 -2.34 15.71
N GLN A 49 -4.57 -3.11 16.68
CA GLN A 49 -5.96 -3.56 16.70
C GLN A 49 -6.94 -2.42 16.97
N LEU A 50 -6.51 -1.36 17.67
CA LEU A 50 -7.38 -0.28 18.10
C LEU A 50 -7.75 0.70 16.99
N HIS A 51 -7.02 0.69 15.88
CA HIS A 51 -7.24 1.57 14.74
C HIS A 51 -7.54 0.77 13.46
N GLN A 52 -8.06 -0.44 13.61
CA GLN A 52 -8.59 -1.20 12.48
C GLN A 52 -9.86 -0.52 11.96
N ASN A 53 -9.99 -0.40 10.64
CA ASN A 53 -11.14 0.21 9.96
C ASN A 53 -11.37 1.70 10.27
N GLY A 54 -10.29 2.49 10.33
CA GLY A 54 -10.40 3.94 10.46
C GLY A 54 -11.19 4.59 9.30
N PRO A 55 -11.86 5.74 9.52
CA PRO A 55 -12.66 6.43 8.50
C PRO A 55 -11.90 6.74 7.21
N SER A 56 -10.60 7.02 7.30
CA SER A 56 -9.73 7.29 6.14
C SER A 56 -9.55 6.10 5.20
N ALA A 57 -9.73 4.88 5.71
CA ALA A 57 -9.65 3.65 4.93
C ALA A 57 -11.03 3.21 4.38
N ASN A 58 -12.11 3.92 4.72
CA ASN A 58 -13.44 3.62 4.22
C ASN A 58 -13.61 4.19 2.80
N PRO A 59 -13.75 3.35 1.76
CA PRO A 59 -13.93 3.82 0.39
C PRO A 59 -15.31 4.45 0.14
N LEU A 60 -16.27 4.24 1.04
CA LEU A 60 -17.65 4.72 0.89
C LEU A 60 -17.84 6.14 1.42
N GLY A 61 -16.85 6.68 2.14
CA GLY A 61 -16.94 8.01 2.74
C GLY A 61 -17.79 8.04 4.02
N GLU A 62 -17.80 9.20 4.67
CA GLU A 62 -18.44 9.40 5.98
C GLU A 62 -19.97 9.44 5.90
N ASP A 63 -20.52 9.89 4.77
CA ASP A 63 -21.95 10.12 4.58
C ASP A 63 -22.73 8.88 4.10
N PHE A 64 -22.06 7.75 3.86
CA PHE A 64 -22.69 6.57 3.27
C PHE A 64 -23.45 5.73 4.30
N ASN A 65 -24.76 5.55 4.08
CA ASN A 65 -25.63 4.71 4.92
C ASN A 65 -25.99 3.37 4.24
N TYR A 66 -25.42 2.28 4.77
CA TYR A 66 -25.66 0.93 4.24
C TYR A 66 -27.11 0.44 4.42
N ALA A 67 -27.80 0.84 5.49
CA ALA A 67 -29.17 0.42 5.76
C ALA A 67 -30.15 1.01 4.73
N GLU A 68 -29.98 2.28 4.37
CA GLU A 68 -30.80 2.90 3.33
C GLU A 68 -30.52 2.32 1.94
N ALA A 69 -29.26 2.08 1.60
CA ALA A 69 -28.86 1.56 0.30
C ALA A 69 -29.38 0.12 0.03
N SER A 70 -29.50 -0.70 1.07
CA SER A 70 -29.93 -2.10 0.97
C SER A 70 -31.45 -2.29 0.87
N THR A 71 -32.22 -1.35 1.41
CA THR A 71 -33.69 -1.41 1.43
C THR A 71 -34.32 -1.49 0.02
N PRO A 72 -34.01 -0.59 -0.95
CA PRO A 72 -34.62 -0.67 -2.28
C PRO A 72 -34.23 -1.93 -3.08
N LEU A 73 -33.13 -2.60 -2.72
CA LEU A 73 -32.65 -3.80 -3.41
C LEU A 73 -33.41 -5.07 -3.00
N ILE A 74 -33.85 -5.16 -1.73
CA ILE A 74 -34.64 -6.31 -1.23
C ILE A 74 -36.08 -6.28 -1.76
N TRP A 75 -36.67 -5.09 -1.92
CA TRP A 75 -38.07 -4.94 -2.39
C TRP A 75 -38.23 -4.90 -3.91
N ARG A 76 -37.14 -4.97 -4.69
CA ARG A 76 -37.16 -4.96 -6.17
C ARG A 76 -37.17 -6.36 -6.82
N ARG A 77 -37.33 -7.42 -6.04
CA ARG A 77 -37.53 -8.80 -6.50
C ARG A 77 -38.88 -9.31 -6.05
#